data_AF-A0A968HWQ3-F1
#
_entry.id   AF-A0A968HWQ3-F1
#
_cell.length_a   1.000
_cell.length_b   1.000
_cell.length_c   1.000
_cell.angle_alpha   90.00
_cell.angle_beta   90.00
_cell.angle_gamma   90.00
#
_symmetry.space_group_name_H-M   'P 1'
#
loop_
_entity.id
_entity.type
_entity.pdbx_description
1 polymer ?
#
loop_
_entity_poly.entity_id
_entity_poly.type
_entity_poly.pdbx_seq_one_letter_code
_entity_poly.pdbx_strand_id
1 'polypeptide(L)'
;MLTEYLQSGTLRNRPLPANTPLWRDPFSQRAIALTPRLRDDLWQLVLAHARYGVKDYLESATQLTRQAGIPTAAVFFPRAALTHGSGVDTRLQPWTLFTQVSEWVPMVYAQCGEIGCILQELALVMQFFGRSPRICPAFAGNWRTGTPKRLPLENQILGAKQSFPMLDCVSHFAYSWLDPADDQRRRECKL
;
A
#
# COMPACT_ATOMS: atom_id res chain seq x y z
N MET A 1 -29.40 2.86 -8.43
CA MET A 1 -28.78 4.05 -7.79
C MET A 1 -27.46 4.41 -8.45
N LEU A 2 -26.37 3.66 -8.28
CA LEU A 2 -25.08 4.00 -8.89
C LEU A 2 -25.16 4.04 -10.43
N THR A 3 -25.76 3.03 -11.05
CA THR A 3 -25.94 2.95 -12.51
C THR A 3 -26.78 4.10 -13.09
N GLU A 4 -27.77 4.59 -12.34
CA GLU A 4 -28.66 5.67 -12.77
C GLU A 4 -27.95 7.04 -12.68
N TYR A 5 -27.17 7.25 -11.62
CA TYR A 5 -26.32 8.44 -11.50
C TYR A 5 -25.24 8.47 -12.60
N LEU A 6 -24.60 7.33 -12.86
CA LEU A 6 -23.58 7.22 -13.91
C LEU A 6 -24.15 7.49 -15.32
N GLN A 7 -25.44 7.24 -15.55
CA GLN A 7 -26.08 7.45 -16.85
C GLN A 7 -26.71 8.84 -17.01
N SER A 8 -27.24 9.42 -15.93
CA SER A 8 -28.08 10.63 -16.01
C SER A 8 -27.54 11.83 -15.24
N GLY A 9 -26.44 11.69 -14.50
CA GLY A 9 -25.83 12.76 -13.68
C GLY A 9 -26.72 13.25 -12.53
N THR A 10 -27.91 12.67 -12.34
CA THR A 10 -28.89 13.10 -11.36
C THR A 10 -29.44 11.89 -10.61
N LEU A 11 -29.70 12.06 -9.32
CA LEU A 11 -30.42 11.08 -8.52
C LEU A 11 -31.84 11.63 -8.30
N ARG A 12 -32.86 10.90 -8.76
CA ARG A 12 -34.24 11.24 -8.41
C ARG A 12 -34.48 10.89 -6.95
N ASN A 13 -35.05 11.82 -6.20
CA ASN A 13 -35.41 11.61 -4.81
C ASN A 13 -36.52 10.55 -4.74
N ARG A 14 -36.18 9.30 -4.43
CA ARG A 14 -37.14 8.22 -4.21
C ARG A 14 -37.26 7.96 -2.71
N PRO A 15 -38.49 7.89 -2.16
CA PRO A 15 -38.68 7.48 -0.77
C PRO A 15 -38.09 6.08 -0.59
N LEU A 16 -37.29 5.91 0.46
CA LEU A 16 -36.71 4.62 0.80
C LEU A 16 -37.81 3.69 1.33
N PRO A 17 -37.81 2.39 0.96
CA PRO A 17 -38.75 1.42 1.52
C PRO A 17 -38.73 1.43 3.05
N ALA A 18 -39.89 1.20 3.67
CA ALA A 18 -39.95 0.96 5.11
C ALA A 18 -39.00 -0.19 5.49
N ASN A 19 -38.24 -0.03 6.59
CA ASN A 19 -37.18 -0.94 7.04
C ASN A 19 -35.90 -0.95 6.18
N THR A 20 -35.65 0.09 5.38
CA THR A 20 -34.34 0.29 4.77
C THR A 20 -33.27 0.38 5.87
N PRO A 21 -32.21 -0.45 5.82
CA PRO A 21 -31.13 -0.36 6.81
C PRO A 21 -30.55 1.04 6.89
N LEU A 22 -30.35 1.57 8.09
CA LEU A 22 -29.94 2.97 8.33
C LEU A 22 -28.64 3.38 7.61
N TRP A 23 -27.75 2.44 7.29
CA TRP A 23 -26.56 2.73 6.48
C TRP A 23 -26.88 3.11 5.02
N ARG A 24 -28.11 2.87 4.54
CA ARG A 24 -28.63 3.29 3.23
C ARG A 24 -29.51 4.56 3.31
N ASP A 25 -29.76 5.09 4.50
CA ASP A 25 -30.50 6.34 4.72
C ASP A 25 -29.66 7.31 5.59
N PRO A 26 -28.76 8.09 4.98
CA PRO A 26 -27.90 9.01 5.73
C PRO A 26 -28.67 10.19 6.36
N PHE A 27 -29.95 10.37 6.05
CA PHE A 27 -30.74 11.54 6.46
C PHE A 27 -31.67 11.26 7.65
N SER A 28 -31.94 9.99 8.01
CA SER A 28 -32.71 9.61 9.21
C SER A 28 -31.83 9.24 10.41
N GLN A 29 -30.62 9.81 10.47
CA GLN A 29 -29.70 9.55 11.57
C GLN A 29 -30.12 10.31 12.84
N ARG A 30 -30.42 9.56 13.91
CA ARG A 30 -30.44 10.14 15.26
C ARG A 30 -29.00 10.49 15.66
N ALA A 31 -28.81 11.69 16.21
CA ALA A 31 -27.52 12.08 16.77
C ALA A 31 -27.10 11.09 17.86
N ILE A 32 -25.98 10.41 17.66
CA ILE A 32 -25.38 9.53 18.67
C ILE A 32 -24.46 10.40 19.53
N ALA A 33 -24.67 10.41 20.85
CA ALA A 33 -23.74 11.05 21.76
C ALA A 33 -22.40 10.30 21.73
N LEU A 34 -21.38 10.93 21.14
CA LEU A 34 -20.03 10.36 21.02
C LEU A 34 -19.31 10.36 22.37
N THR A 35 -19.48 9.28 23.13
CA THR A 35 -18.61 9.02 24.29
C THR A 35 -17.17 8.76 23.80
N PRO A 36 -16.15 9.00 24.64
CA PRO A 36 -14.75 8.72 24.26
C PRO A 36 -14.55 7.27 23.79
N ARG A 37 -15.11 6.29 24.51
CA ARG A 37 -15.05 4.88 24.14
C ARG A 37 -15.69 4.60 22.78
N LEU A 38 -16.89 5.14 22.52
CA LEU A 38 -17.55 4.95 21.24
C LEU A 38 -16.76 5.58 20.09
N ARG A 39 -16.12 6.73 20.32
CA ARG A 39 -15.24 7.35 19.34
C ARG A 39 -14.06 6.45 18.99
N ASP A 40 -13.42 5.85 19.98
CA ASP A 40 -12.30 4.93 19.78
C ASP A 40 -12.76 3.65 19.05
N ASP A 41 -13.90 3.08 19.43
CA ASP A 41 -14.48 1.90 18.77
C ASP A 41 -14.81 2.19 17.29
N LEU A 42 -15.44 3.34 17.01
CA LEU A 42 -15.73 3.78 15.64
C LEU A 42 -14.45 4.04 14.84
N TRP A 43 -13.43 4.61 15.47
CA TRP A 43 -12.13 4.82 14.84
C TRP A 43 -11.49 3.48 14.44
N GLN A 44 -11.44 2.51 15.35
CA GLN A 44 -10.92 1.17 15.04
C GLN A 44 -11.75 0.48 13.94
N LEU A 45 -13.07 0.64 13.95
CA LEU A 45 -13.94 0.09 12.91
C LEU A 45 -13.64 0.70 11.53
N VAL A 46 -13.48 2.02 11.43
CA VAL A 46 -13.14 2.71 10.18
C VAL A 46 -11.77 2.25 9.68
N LEU A 47 -10.77 2.15 10.57
CA LEU A 47 -9.44 1.66 10.21
C LEU A 47 -9.45 0.21 9.73
N ALA A 48 -10.20 -0.66 10.41
CA ALA A 48 -10.39 -2.03 10.00
C ALA A 48 -11.06 -2.10 8.62
N HIS A 49 -12.15 -1.35 8.41
CA HIS A 49 -12.85 -1.30 7.13
C HIS A 49 -11.93 -0.85 5.99
N ALA A 50 -11.16 0.22 6.18
CA ALA A 50 -10.22 0.71 5.17
C ALA A 50 -9.13 -0.31 4.83
N ARG A 51 -8.54 -0.97 5.85
CA ARG A 51 -7.51 -1.99 5.66
C ARG A 51 -8.06 -3.24 4.95
N TYR A 52 -9.17 -3.79 5.43
CA TYR A 52 -9.80 -4.96 4.79
C TYR A 52 -10.27 -4.65 3.37
N GLY A 53 -10.76 -3.44 3.10
CA GLY A 53 -11.08 -3.01 1.75
C GLY A 53 -9.88 -3.09 0.79
N VAL A 54 -8.68 -2.68 1.22
CA VAL A 54 -7.45 -2.81 0.41
C VAL A 54 -7.10 -4.28 0.16
N LYS A 55 -7.13 -5.12 1.21
CA LYS A 55 -6.87 -6.56 1.08
C LYS A 55 -7.84 -7.23 0.11
N ASP A 56 -9.14 -7.04 0.32
CA ASP A 56 -10.19 -7.71 -0.45
C ASP A 56 -10.22 -7.21 -1.90
N TYR A 57 -9.93 -5.93 -2.13
CA TYR A 57 -9.72 -5.38 -3.46
C TYR A 57 -8.53 -6.04 -4.15
N LEU A 58 -7.36 -6.11 -3.49
CA LEU A 58 -6.18 -6.77 -4.06
C LEU A 58 -6.50 -8.21 -4.46
N GLU A 59 -7.14 -8.98 -3.57
CA GLU A 59 -7.53 -10.37 -3.81
C GLU A 59 -8.47 -10.51 -5.00
N SER A 60 -9.48 -9.65 -5.10
CA SER A 60 -10.47 -9.64 -6.18
C SER A 60 -9.86 -9.21 -7.51
N ALA A 61 -9.09 -8.12 -7.52
CA ALA A 61 -8.48 -7.55 -8.73
C ALA A 61 -7.45 -8.48 -9.37
N THR A 62 -6.81 -9.34 -8.56
CA THR A 62 -5.79 -10.28 -9.04
C THR A 62 -6.32 -11.70 -9.26
N GLN A 63 -7.60 -11.97 -8.96
CA GLN A 63 -8.18 -13.31 -9.03
C GLN A 63 -8.06 -13.96 -10.40
N LEU A 64 -8.47 -13.26 -11.47
CA LEU A 64 -8.43 -13.79 -12.84
C LEU A 64 -6.99 -14.05 -13.29
N THR A 65 -6.06 -13.14 -12.98
CA THR A 65 -4.63 -13.27 -13.27
C THR A 65 -4.05 -14.53 -12.61
N ARG A 66 -4.38 -14.78 -11.33
CA ARG A 66 -3.95 -16.01 -10.65
C ARG A 66 -4.57 -17.27 -11.22
N GLN A 67 -5.86 -17.24 -11.57
CA GLN A 67 -6.55 -18.38 -12.18
C GLN A 67 -5.96 -18.75 -13.55
N ALA A 68 -5.42 -17.77 -14.28
CA ALA A 68 -4.69 -17.98 -15.51
C ALA A 68 -3.24 -18.46 -15.31
N GLY A 69 -2.79 -18.68 -14.06
CA GLY A 69 -1.42 -19.10 -13.75
C GLY A 69 -0.39 -17.98 -13.90
N ILE A 70 -0.81 -16.71 -13.99
CA ILE A 70 0.09 -15.57 -14.13
C ILE A 70 0.52 -15.10 -12.72
N PRO A 71 1.83 -15.00 -12.42
CA PRO A 71 2.32 -14.50 -11.14
C PRO A 71 1.80 -13.09 -10.83
N THR A 72 1.52 -12.84 -9.55
CA THR A 72 1.04 -11.55 -9.06
C THR A 72 1.92 -11.07 -7.91
N ALA A 73 2.15 -9.76 -7.86
CA ALA A 73 2.98 -9.15 -6.85
C ALA A 73 2.23 -8.02 -6.15
N ALA A 74 2.47 -7.85 -4.85
CA ALA A 74 1.99 -6.70 -4.10
C ALA A 74 3.14 -5.75 -3.80
N VAL A 75 3.03 -4.51 -4.30
CA VAL A 75 3.97 -3.44 -4.02
C VAL A 75 3.46 -2.63 -2.83
N PHE A 76 4.26 -2.44 -1.79
CA PHE A 76 3.82 -1.77 -0.57
C PHE A 76 4.97 -1.05 0.14
N PHE A 77 4.63 -0.13 1.04
CA PHE A 77 5.61 0.49 1.93
C PHE A 77 5.76 -0.31 3.23
N PRO A 78 6.99 -0.68 3.64
CA PRO A 78 7.22 -1.50 4.84
C PRO A 78 6.52 -0.98 6.11
N ARG A 79 6.52 0.33 6.32
CA ARG A 79 5.91 0.93 7.51
C ARG A 79 4.39 1.12 7.42
N ALA A 80 3.78 0.91 6.26
CA ALA A 80 2.36 1.19 6.04
C ALA A 80 1.39 0.22 6.75
N ALA A 81 1.89 -0.93 7.23
CA ALA A 81 1.13 -1.83 8.10
C ALA A 81 1.24 -1.47 9.60
N LEU A 82 2.18 -0.61 9.99
CA LEU A 82 2.44 -0.31 11.39
C LEU A 82 1.39 0.64 11.98
N THR A 83 1.17 0.45 13.28
CA THR A 83 0.49 1.40 14.17
C THR A 83 1.56 2.20 14.92
N HIS A 84 1.35 3.50 15.11
CA HIS A 84 2.24 4.36 15.90
C HIS A 84 1.44 5.06 17.00
N GLY A 85 1.60 4.61 18.24
CA GLY A 85 0.72 5.04 19.34
C GLY A 85 -0.74 4.70 19.03
N SER A 86 -1.63 5.70 19.11
CA SER A 86 -3.03 5.59 18.67
C SER A 86 -3.24 5.82 17.16
N GLY A 87 -2.19 6.22 16.45
CA GLY A 87 -2.21 6.53 15.03
C GLY A 87 -1.84 5.35 14.13
N VAL A 88 -2.12 5.50 12.85
CA VAL A 88 -1.75 4.55 11.79
C VAL A 88 -1.08 5.30 10.65
N ASP A 89 -0.27 4.58 9.88
CA ASP A 89 0.22 5.11 8.62
C ASP A 89 -0.96 5.40 7.67
N THR A 90 -1.00 6.60 7.11
CA THR A 90 -2.13 7.08 6.29
C THR A 90 -2.28 6.32 4.98
N ARG A 91 -1.26 5.59 4.53
CA ARG A 91 -1.36 4.72 3.35
C ARG A 91 -2.19 3.47 3.62
N LEU A 92 -2.36 3.10 4.90
CA LEU A 92 -3.24 2.03 5.37
C LEU A 92 -3.09 0.71 4.61
N GLN A 93 -1.85 0.33 4.23
CA GLN A 93 -1.60 -0.90 3.49
C GLN A 93 -1.37 -2.05 4.48
N PRO A 94 -2.32 -2.99 4.67
CA PRO A 94 -2.16 -4.08 5.62
C PRO A 94 -1.36 -5.22 4.96
N TRP A 95 -0.15 -4.92 4.50
CA TRP A 95 0.61 -5.84 3.64
C TRP A 95 0.91 -7.19 4.28
N THR A 96 0.91 -7.26 5.62
CA THR A 96 1.01 -8.52 6.38
C THR A 96 -0.14 -9.49 6.11
N LEU A 97 -1.24 -9.02 5.52
CA LEU A 97 -2.42 -9.81 5.15
C LEU A 97 -2.44 -10.20 3.66
N PHE A 98 -1.45 -9.79 2.85
CA PHE A 98 -1.42 -10.06 1.41
C PHE A 98 -0.92 -11.50 1.13
N THR A 99 -1.70 -12.50 1.48
CA THR A 99 -1.30 -13.92 1.39
C THR A 99 -1.57 -14.56 0.03
N GLN A 100 -2.39 -13.93 -0.81
CA GLN A 100 -2.82 -14.47 -2.11
C GLN A 100 -1.94 -14.03 -3.28
N VAL A 101 -0.84 -13.30 -3.05
CA VAL A 101 0.11 -12.91 -4.10
C VAL A 101 1.33 -13.82 -4.08
N SER A 102 1.98 -14.02 -5.22
CA SER A 102 3.20 -14.84 -5.31
C SER A 102 4.46 -14.11 -4.87
N GLU A 103 4.44 -12.77 -4.87
CA GLU A 103 5.62 -11.96 -4.53
C GLU A 103 5.24 -10.71 -3.72
N TRP A 104 6.07 -10.39 -2.72
CA TRP A 104 6.02 -9.15 -1.97
C TRP A 104 7.13 -8.22 -2.44
N VAL A 105 6.78 -7.00 -2.81
CA VAL A 105 7.72 -5.99 -3.33
C VAL A 105 7.73 -4.79 -2.38
N PRO A 106 8.45 -4.88 -1.24
CA PRO A 106 8.56 -3.75 -0.33
C PRO A 106 9.34 -2.61 -0.98
N MET A 107 8.75 -1.41 -0.99
CA MET A 107 9.37 -0.17 -1.46
C MET A 107 10.27 0.39 -0.35
N VAL A 108 11.55 0.05 -0.39
CA VAL A 108 12.56 0.43 0.60
C VAL A 108 13.13 1.79 0.24
N TYR A 109 12.37 2.84 0.59
CA TYR A 109 12.57 4.20 0.07
C TYR A 109 13.02 5.19 1.15
N ALA A 110 13.27 4.75 2.38
CA ALA A 110 13.72 5.62 3.46
C ALA A 110 14.89 6.53 3.06
N GLN A 111 14.89 7.75 3.61
CA GLN A 111 15.89 8.78 3.35
C GLN A 111 16.58 9.16 4.66
N CYS A 112 17.72 8.54 4.97
CA CYS A 112 18.49 8.81 6.19
C CYS A 112 19.97 9.11 5.95
N GLY A 113 20.44 9.14 4.70
CA GLY A 113 21.86 9.39 4.37
C GLY A 113 22.81 8.21 4.61
N GLU A 114 22.37 7.22 5.38
CA GLU A 114 23.08 5.98 5.68
C GLU A 114 22.23 4.74 5.34
N ILE A 115 22.77 3.54 5.50
CA ILE A 115 22.06 2.30 5.17
C ILE A 115 21.10 1.83 6.28
N GLY A 116 21.26 2.33 7.50
CA GLY A 116 20.55 1.85 8.69
C GLY A 116 19.03 1.86 8.55
N CYS A 117 18.43 2.96 8.04
CA CYS A 117 16.98 3.04 7.89
C CYS A 117 16.42 2.07 6.83
N ILE A 118 17.17 1.84 5.75
CA ILE A 118 16.84 0.88 4.68
C ILE A 118 16.85 -0.55 5.26
N LEU A 119 17.87 -0.88 6.05
CA LEU A 119 17.96 -2.18 6.72
C LEU A 119 16.84 -2.38 7.76
N GLN A 120 16.42 -1.33 8.46
CA GLN A 120 15.28 -1.40 9.37
C GLN A 120 13.96 -1.66 8.64
N GLU A 121 13.73 -1.00 7.50
CA GLU A 121 12.55 -1.26 6.66
C GLU A 121 12.53 -2.71 6.15
N LEU A 122 13.67 -3.21 5.69
CA LEU A 122 13.81 -4.61 5.29
C LEU A 122 13.59 -5.57 6.46
N ALA A 123 14.22 -5.32 7.61
CA ALA A 123 14.09 -6.15 8.80
C ALA A 123 12.61 -6.35 9.20
N LEU A 124 11.80 -5.29 9.14
CA LEU A 124 10.37 -5.36 9.42
C LEU A 124 9.63 -6.35 8.51
N VAL A 125 9.96 -6.36 7.21
CA VAL A 125 9.32 -7.26 6.25
C VAL A 125 9.88 -8.68 6.38
N MET A 126 11.18 -8.81 6.62
CA MET A 126 11.86 -10.09 6.78
C MET A 126 11.41 -10.87 8.02
N GLN A 127 10.83 -10.22 9.04
CA GLN A 127 10.16 -10.91 10.16
C GLN A 127 9.00 -11.81 9.69
N PHE A 128 8.45 -11.56 8.50
CA PHE A 128 7.36 -12.33 7.90
C PHE A 128 7.84 -13.23 6.76
N PHE A 129 9.16 -13.46 6.66
CA PHE A 129 9.73 -14.38 5.69
C PHE A 129 9.06 -15.77 5.79
N GLY A 130 8.75 -16.37 4.64
CA GLY A 130 7.99 -17.63 4.56
C GLY A 130 6.47 -17.48 4.52
N ARG A 131 5.90 -16.30 4.86
CA ARG A 131 4.46 -16.02 4.63
C ARG A 131 4.15 -15.57 3.21
N SER A 132 5.16 -15.06 2.51
CA SER A 132 5.15 -14.87 1.06
C SER A 132 6.12 -15.88 0.45
N PRO A 133 5.80 -16.47 -0.72
CA PRO A 133 6.73 -17.32 -1.45
C PRO A 133 8.02 -16.60 -1.84
N ARG A 134 7.95 -15.28 -2.06
CA ARG A 134 9.10 -14.47 -2.49
C ARG A 134 9.02 -13.03 -1.98
N ILE A 135 10.17 -12.44 -1.65
CA ILE A 135 10.30 -11.04 -1.23
C ILE A 135 11.34 -10.36 -2.11
N CYS A 136 10.91 -9.39 -2.92
CA CYS A 136 11.73 -8.66 -3.87
C CYS A 136 11.75 -7.16 -3.57
N PRO A 137 12.64 -6.68 -2.68
CA PRO A 137 12.65 -5.27 -2.31
C PRO A 137 12.97 -4.37 -3.50
N ALA A 138 12.17 -3.33 -3.69
CA ALA A 138 12.42 -2.26 -4.64
C ALA A 138 13.15 -1.11 -3.93
N PHE A 139 14.35 -0.79 -4.37
CA PHE A 139 15.16 0.30 -3.81
C PHE A 139 14.97 1.57 -4.61
N ALA A 140 14.84 2.71 -3.92
CA ALA A 140 14.86 4.00 -4.58
C ALA A 140 16.27 4.58 -4.64
N GLY A 141 16.62 5.24 -5.75
CA GLY A 141 17.91 5.93 -5.88
C GLY A 141 18.44 5.92 -7.30
N ASN A 142 19.64 6.48 -7.45
CA ASN A 142 20.36 6.51 -8.71
C ASN A 142 21.59 5.61 -8.61
N TRP A 143 21.96 5.01 -9.73
CA TRP A 143 23.20 4.24 -9.83
C TRP A 143 24.41 5.18 -9.78
N ARG A 144 25.49 4.77 -9.09
CA ARG A 144 26.76 5.52 -8.92
C ARG A 144 26.67 6.87 -8.20
N THR A 145 25.46 7.37 -7.96
CA THR A 145 25.24 8.72 -7.46
C THR A 145 24.33 8.70 -6.25
N GLY A 146 24.80 9.29 -5.16
CA GLY A 146 24.04 9.50 -3.95
C GLY A 146 23.53 10.94 -3.83
N THR A 147 22.72 11.17 -2.80
CA THR A 147 22.37 12.50 -2.30
C THR A 147 22.72 12.54 -0.81
N PRO A 148 22.76 13.71 -0.14
CA PRO A 148 23.00 13.78 1.30
C PRO A 148 22.05 12.90 2.14
N LYS A 149 20.87 12.58 1.60
CA LYS A 149 19.85 11.78 2.30
C LYS A 149 19.73 10.35 1.78
N ARG A 150 20.52 9.93 0.78
CA ARG A 150 20.37 8.60 0.16
C ARG A 150 21.67 8.14 -0.49
N LEU A 151 22.12 6.95 -0.12
CA LEU A 151 23.30 6.30 -0.70
C LEU A 151 23.09 5.96 -2.19
N PRO A 152 24.17 5.81 -2.98
CA PRO A 152 24.10 5.21 -4.31
C PRO A 152 23.35 3.87 -4.29
N LEU A 153 22.58 3.60 -5.34
CA LEU A 153 21.70 2.43 -5.42
C LEU A 153 22.44 1.10 -5.20
N GLU A 154 23.62 0.94 -5.78
CA GLU A 154 24.45 -0.25 -5.63
C GLU A 154 24.91 -0.48 -4.20
N ASN A 155 25.17 0.59 -3.42
CA ASN A 155 25.57 0.48 -2.03
C ASN A 155 24.39 0.04 -1.16
N GLN A 156 23.18 0.53 -1.46
CA GLN A 156 21.95 0.08 -0.80
C GLN A 156 21.70 -1.41 -1.04
N ILE A 157 21.81 -1.85 -2.30
CA ILE A 157 21.62 -3.25 -2.71
C ILE A 157 22.67 -4.15 -2.05
N LEU A 158 23.94 -3.75 -2.10
CA LEU A 158 25.04 -4.54 -1.54
C LEU A 158 24.88 -4.70 -0.02
N GLY A 159 24.62 -3.62 0.71
CA GLY A 159 24.45 -3.70 2.17
C GLY A 159 23.19 -4.47 2.59
N ALA A 160 22.12 -4.40 1.79
CA ALA A 160 20.94 -5.23 1.98
C ALA A 160 21.26 -6.72 1.79
N LYS A 161 21.96 -7.09 0.72
CA LYS A 161 22.38 -8.49 0.46
C LYS A 161 23.34 -9.01 1.53
N GLN A 162 24.24 -8.19 2.05
CA GLN A 162 25.13 -8.56 3.14
C GLN A 162 24.38 -8.81 4.45
N SER A 163 23.36 -7.99 4.74
CA SER A 163 22.58 -8.09 5.98
C SER A 163 21.51 -9.17 5.92
N PHE A 164 20.97 -9.46 4.72
CA PHE A 164 19.94 -10.47 4.47
C PHE A 164 20.35 -11.38 3.31
N PRO A 165 21.29 -12.32 3.49
CA PRO A 165 21.80 -13.18 2.41
C PRO A 165 20.74 -14.05 1.74
N MET A 166 19.62 -14.29 2.43
CA MET A 166 18.46 -15.03 1.92
C MET A 166 17.62 -14.26 0.90
N LEU A 167 17.84 -12.95 0.73
CA LEU A 167 17.22 -12.20 -0.37
C LEU A 167 17.80 -12.73 -1.67
N ASP A 168 16.97 -13.35 -2.51
CA ASP A 168 17.38 -13.92 -3.80
C ASP A 168 17.15 -12.95 -4.96
N CYS A 169 16.36 -11.90 -4.75
CA CYS A 169 16.08 -10.89 -5.76
C CYS A 169 16.07 -9.46 -5.20
N VAL A 170 16.24 -8.50 -6.11
CA VAL A 170 16.15 -7.06 -5.84
C VAL A 170 15.53 -6.39 -7.05
N SER A 171 14.82 -5.30 -6.81
CA SER A 171 14.25 -4.42 -7.83
C SER A 171 14.68 -2.98 -7.55
N HIS A 172 14.32 -2.05 -8.43
CA HIS A 172 14.67 -0.65 -8.30
C HIS A 172 13.50 0.25 -8.73
N PHE A 173 13.55 1.49 -8.27
CA PHE A 173 12.64 2.56 -8.67
C PHE A 173 13.37 3.92 -8.67
N ALA A 174 13.11 4.86 -9.58
CA ALA A 174 12.27 4.80 -10.78
C ALA A 174 13.13 4.73 -12.04
N TYR A 175 12.52 4.55 -13.22
CA TYR A 175 13.17 4.58 -14.55
C TYR A 175 14.16 5.74 -14.73
N SER A 176 13.98 6.85 -14.01
CA SER A 176 14.94 7.96 -13.91
C SER A 176 16.39 7.57 -13.60
N TRP A 177 16.66 6.38 -13.05
CA TRP A 177 18.04 5.91 -12.87
C TRP A 177 18.75 5.60 -14.21
N LEU A 178 17.99 5.21 -15.24
CA LEU A 178 18.48 4.90 -16.57
C LEU A 178 18.46 6.15 -17.47
N ASP A 179 17.33 6.86 -17.49
CA ASP A 179 17.14 8.09 -18.28
C ASP A 179 16.35 9.14 -17.48
N PRO A 180 17.04 10.01 -16.71
CA PRO A 180 16.40 11.06 -15.93
C PRO A 180 15.65 12.07 -16.80
N ALA A 181 16.14 12.36 -18.00
CA ALA A 181 15.56 13.37 -18.88
C ALA A 181 14.24 12.86 -19.47
N ASP A 182 14.20 11.60 -19.91
CA ASP A 182 12.97 10.99 -20.39
C ASP A 182 11.94 10.77 -19.28
N ASP A 183 12.37 10.38 -18.07
CA ASP A 183 11.47 10.28 -16.91
C ASP A 183 10.78 11.61 -16.60
N GLN A 184 11.50 12.73 -16.70
CA GLN A 184 10.91 14.07 -16.53
C GLN A 184 9.89 14.39 -17.63
N ARG A 185 10.23 14.14 -18.91
CA ARG A 185 9.30 14.38 -20.03
C ARG A 185 8.00 13.61 -19.89
N ARG A 186 8.06 12.35 -19.41
CA ARG A 186 6.86 11.51 -19.18
C ARG A 186 5.90 12.09 -18.14
N ARG A 187 6.40 12.83 -17.14
CA ARG A 187 5.55 13.48 -16.14
C ARG A 187 4.75 14.65 -16.72
N GLU A 188 5.26 15.25 -17.79
CA GLU A 188 4.67 16.40 -18.46
C GLU A 188 3.75 16.00 -19.62
N CYS A 189 3.79 14.72 -20.05
CA CYS A 189 2.85 14.19 -21.04
C CYS A 189 1.41 14.27 -20.52
N LYS A 190 0.56 15.00 -21.25
CA LYS A 190 -0.90 14.92 -21.12
C LYS A 190 -1.42 13.85 -22.07
N LEU A 191 -2.18 12.89 -21.55
CA LEU A 191 -2.91 11.87 -22.33
C LEU A 191 -4.08 12.49 -23.11
#